data_AF-A0A249NVX1-F1
#
_entry.id   AF-A0A249NVX1-F1
#
_cell.length_a   1.000
_cell.length_b   1.000
_cell.length_c   1.000
_cell.angle_alpha   90.00
_cell.angle_beta   90.00
_cell.angle_gamma   90.00
#
_symmetry.space_group_name_H-M   'P 1'
#
loop_
_entity.id
_entity.type
_entity.pdbx_description
1 polymer ?
#
loop_
_entity_poly.entity_id
_entity_poly.type
_entity_poly.pdbx_seq_one_letter_code
_entity_poly.pdbx_strand_id
1 'polypeptide(L)'
;MGDLLKGISSFRGAVFPNQSALYPKLAREGQQPQALMISCADSRVMPETITQAGPGDLFVCRNARNIVPPFSTLNGGVSSAIEYAILTESQ
;
A
#
# COMPACT_ATOMS: atom_id res chain seq x y z
N MET A 1 9.78 -21.14 -0.60
CA MET A 1 8.47 -21.11 -1.32
C MET A 1 7.33 -21.62 -0.44
N GLY A 2 7.51 -22.71 0.31
CA GLY A 2 6.48 -23.24 1.22
C GLY A 2 5.94 -22.22 2.23
N ASP A 3 6.82 -21.40 2.80
CA ASP A 3 6.40 -20.37 3.78
C ASP A 3 5.54 -19.26 3.18
N LEU A 4 5.81 -18.88 1.92
CA LEU A 4 4.99 -17.88 1.21
C LEU A 4 3.58 -18.42 0.94
N LEU A 5 3.49 -19.67 0.48
CA LEU A 5 2.20 -20.34 0.25
C LEU A 5 1.43 -20.52 1.57
N LYS A 6 2.13 -20.84 2.65
CA LYS A 6 1.54 -20.91 4.01
C LYS A 6 1.02 -19.55 4.45
N GLY A 7 1.74 -18.46 4.19
CA GLY A 7 1.29 -17.09 4.45
C GLY A 7 0.01 -16.74 3.70
N ILE A 8 -0.05 -17.04 2.40
CA ILE A 8 -1.26 -16.81 1.58
C ILE A 8 -2.44 -17.66 2.08
N SER A 9 -2.19 -18.93 2.42
CA SER A 9 -3.20 -19.82 2.98
C SER A 9 -3.74 -19.29 4.32
N SER A 10 -2.87 -18.81 5.20
CA SER A 10 -3.23 -18.21 6.48
C SER A 10 -4.03 -16.92 6.31
N PHE A 11 -3.64 -16.04 5.37
CA PHE A 11 -4.40 -14.84 5.06
C PHE A 11 -5.83 -15.19 4.63
N ARG A 12 -6.00 -16.13 3.70
CA ARG A 12 -7.31 -16.56 3.22
C ARG A 12 -8.15 -17.25 4.27
N GLY A 13 -7.54 -18.06 5.14
CA GLY A 13 -8.25 -18.87 6.12
C GLY A 13 -8.56 -18.16 7.45
N ALA A 14 -7.74 -17.19 7.84
CA ALA A 14 -7.84 -16.54 9.15
C ALA A 14 -7.99 -15.02 9.05
N VAL A 15 -7.10 -14.33 8.32
CA VAL A 15 -7.07 -12.85 8.33
C VAL A 15 -8.27 -12.26 7.60
N PHE A 16 -8.49 -12.68 6.35
CA PHE A 16 -9.56 -12.15 5.51
C PHE A 16 -10.97 -12.40 6.08
N PRO A 17 -11.33 -13.61 6.56
CA PRO A 17 -12.63 -13.85 7.18
C PRO A 17 -12.84 -13.06 8.47
N ASN A 18 -11.79 -12.90 9.29
CA ASN A 18 -11.84 -12.11 10.52
C ASN A 18 -11.99 -10.60 10.26
N GLN A 19 -11.71 -10.16 9.03
CA GLN A 19 -11.90 -8.78 8.57
C GLN A 19 -13.03 -8.67 7.52
N SER A 20 -14.05 -9.52 7.64
CA SER A 20 -15.16 -9.64 6.70
C SER A 20 -16.04 -8.39 6.57
N ALA A 21 -15.96 -7.43 7.50
CA ALA A 21 -16.58 -6.12 7.33
C ALA A 21 -15.69 -5.14 6.53
N LEU A 22 -14.37 -5.18 6.76
CA LEU A 22 -13.43 -4.20 6.22
C LEU A 22 -13.17 -4.43 4.73
N TYR A 23 -12.72 -5.62 4.33
CA TYR A 23 -12.32 -5.86 2.95
C TYR A 23 -13.47 -5.70 1.94
N PRO A 24 -14.69 -6.21 2.19
CA PRO A 24 -15.82 -5.96 1.28
C PRO A 24 -16.23 -4.49 1.23
N LYS A 25 -16.10 -3.73 2.33
CA LYS A 25 -16.33 -2.30 2.34
C LYS A 25 -15.33 -1.59 1.42
N LEU A 26 -14.03 -1.81 1.62
CA LEU A 26 -12.97 -1.23 0.78
C LEU A 26 -13.11 -1.61 -0.70
N ALA A 27 -13.53 -2.84 -1.00
CA ALA A 27 -13.75 -3.29 -2.38
C ALA A 27 -14.95 -2.60 -3.05
N ARG A 28 -15.95 -2.17 -2.29
CA ARG A 28 -17.18 -1.52 -2.81
C ARG A 28 -17.07 -0.02 -2.84
N GLU A 29 -16.49 0.56 -1.79
CA GLU A 29 -16.47 2.00 -1.53
C GLU A 29 -15.14 2.65 -1.93
N GLY A 30 -14.10 1.85 -2.17
CA GLY A 30 -12.75 2.35 -2.42
C GLY A 30 -11.94 2.52 -1.14
N GLN A 31 -10.75 3.08 -1.29
CA GLN A 31 -9.87 3.47 -0.19
C GLN A 31 -9.90 4.99 0.00
N GLN A 32 -9.52 5.46 1.19
CA GLN A 32 -9.31 6.88 1.52
C GLN A 32 -8.09 6.99 2.45
N PRO A 33 -6.88 6.76 1.92
CA PRO A 33 -5.67 6.71 2.71
C PRO A 33 -5.33 8.10 3.26
N GLN A 34 -4.85 8.15 4.49
CA GLN A 34 -4.51 9.40 5.18
C GLN A 34 -3.22 10.04 4.64
N ALA A 35 -2.34 9.23 4.04
CA ALA A 35 -1.06 9.69 3.52
C ALA A 35 -0.55 8.78 2.39
N LEU A 36 0.20 9.40 1.47
CA LEU A 36 1.15 8.71 0.61
C LEU A 36 2.47 8.50 1.37
N MET A 37 2.92 7.25 1.47
CA MET A 37 4.17 6.88 2.08
C MET A 37 5.18 6.39 1.03
N ILE A 38 6.23 7.17 0.80
CA ILE A 38 7.35 6.78 -0.06
C ILE A 38 8.45 6.17 0.81
N SER A 39 8.74 4.89 0.64
CA SER A 39 9.68 4.16 1.50
C SER A 39 10.65 3.27 0.73
N CYS A 40 11.65 2.75 1.44
CA CYS A 40 12.67 1.90 0.84
C CYS A 40 12.10 0.49 0.59
N ALA A 41 12.51 -0.12 -0.52
CA ALA A 41 12.22 -1.53 -0.82
C ALA A 41 12.97 -2.53 0.11
N ASP A 42 13.81 -2.04 1.03
CA ASP A 42 14.46 -2.85 2.06
C ASP A 42 13.42 -3.65 2.86
N SER A 43 13.61 -4.97 2.96
CA SER A 43 12.66 -5.89 3.58
C SER A 43 12.44 -5.66 5.08
N ARG A 44 13.31 -4.88 5.72
CA ARG A 44 13.20 -4.53 7.15
C ARG A 44 12.30 -3.30 7.38
N VAL A 45 12.00 -2.54 6.33
CA VAL A 45 11.18 -1.32 6.39
C VAL A 45 9.82 -1.63 5.79
N MET A 46 8.87 -2.00 6.64
CA MET A 46 7.46 -2.18 6.26
C MET A 46 6.64 -1.05 6.87
N PRO A 47 6.31 0.01 6.11
CA PRO A 47 5.64 1.19 6.64
C PRO A 47 4.37 0.86 7.42
N GLU A 48 3.54 -0.03 6.89
CA GLU A 48 2.27 -0.44 7.49
C GLU A 48 2.50 -1.08 8.88
N THR A 49 3.57 -1.84 9.03
CA THR A 49 3.95 -2.42 10.33
C THR A 49 4.51 -1.35 11.27
N ILE A 50 5.35 -0.44 10.78
CA ILE A 50 5.97 0.61 11.61
C ILE A 50 4.89 1.57 12.15
N THR A 51 3.91 1.92 11.33
CA THR A 51 2.84 2.87 11.70
C THR A 51 1.61 2.19 12.29
N GLN A 52 1.58 0.86 12.36
CA GLN A 52 0.39 0.08 12.72
C GLN A 52 -0.83 0.40 11.83
N ALA A 53 -0.60 0.72 10.56
CA ALA A 53 -1.64 1.02 9.60
C ALA A 53 -2.33 -0.28 9.11
N GLY A 54 -3.65 -0.22 9.03
CA GLY A 54 -4.48 -1.26 8.45
C GLY A 54 -4.70 -1.11 6.95
N PRO A 55 -5.43 -2.05 6.32
CA PRO A 55 -5.84 -1.94 4.92
C PRO A 55 -6.62 -0.64 4.66
N GLY A 56 -6.16 0.15 3.68
CA GLY A 56 -6.80 1.41 3.28
C GLY A 56 -6.31 2.65 4.01
N ASP A 57 -5.50 2.53 5.07
CA ASP A 57 -5.01 3.68 5.85
C ASP A 57 -3.86 4.44 5.16
N LEU A 58 -3.03 3.73 4.38
CA LEU A 58 -1.86 4.28 3.68
C LEU A 58 -1.87 3.89 2.20
N PHE A 59 -1.47 4.85 1.35
CA PHE A 59 -1.09 4.57 -0.03
C PHE A 59 0.44 4.48 -0.11
N VAL A 60 0.99 3.34 -0.51
CA VAL A 60 2.43 3.07 -0.33
C VAL A 60 3.16 2.92 -1.66
N CYS A 61 4.25 3.68 -1.84
CA CYS A 61 5.18 3.53 -2.94
C CYS A 61 6.56 3.10 -2.40
N ARG A 62 7.09 1.97 -2.88
CA ARG A 62 8.38 1.43 -2.41
C ARG A 62 9.38 1.31 -3.55
N ASN A 63 10.57 1.90 -3.38
CA ASN A 63 11.65 1.77 -4.36
C ASN A 63 13.04 1.73 -3.69
N ALA A 64 14.08 1.43 -4.46
CA ALA A 64 15.44 1.38 -3.95
C ALA A 64 15.92 2.76 -3.49
N ARG A 65 16.29 2.85 -2.20
CA ARG A 65 16.70 4.11 -1.52
C ARG A 65 15.61 5.18 -1.48
N ASN A 66 14.32 4.82 -1.59
CA ASN A 66 13.19 5.74 -1.43
C ASN A 66 13.33 7.06 -2.22
N ILE A 67 13.86 6.96 -3.44
CA ILE A 67 14.19 8.10 -4.28
C ILE A 67 12.91 8.66 -4.87
N VAL A 68 12.75 9.98 -4.77
CA VAL A 68 11.78 10.76 -5.51
C VAL A 68 12.53 11.48 -6.63
N PRO A 69 12.47 11.02 -7.88
CA PRO A 69 13.13 11.70 -8.98
C PRO A 69 12.47 13.07 -9.23
N PRO A 70 13.20 14.04 -9.81
CA PRO A 70 12.60 15.26 -10.32
C PRO A 70 11.49 14.95 -11.33
N PHE A 71 10.56 15.89 -11.47
CA PHE A 71 9.52 15.77 -12.49
C PHE A 71 10.12 15.63 -13.90
N SER A 72 9.56 14.71 -14.68
CA SER A 72 9.81 14.57 -16.11
C SER A 72 8.51 14.30 -16.84
N THR A 73 8.44 14.67 -18.13
CA THR A 73 7.28 14.40 -18.99
C THR A 73 7.05 12.91 -19.27
N LEU A 74 8.08 12.09 -19.11
CA LEU A 74 7.95 10.64 -19.04
C LEU A 74 7.54 10.25 -17.62
N ASN A 75 6.34 9.70 -17.46
CA ASN A 75 5.85 9.29 -16.15
C ASN A 75 6.60 8.05 -15.65
N GLY A 76 7.22 8.17 -14.48
CA GLY A 76 7.78 7.05 -13.71
C GLY A 76 6.86 6.65 -12.56
N GLY A 77 7.09 5.45 -11.99
CA GLY A 77 6.20 4.89 -10.96
C GLY A 77 6.00 5.79 -9.73
N VAL A 78 7.00 6.57 -9.33
CA VAL A 78 6.87 7.51 -8.21
C VAL A 78 6.02 8.72 -8.58
N SER A 79 6.26 9.32 -9.76
CA SER A 79 5.48 10.46 -10.23
C SER A 79 3.99 10.11 -10.38
N SER A 80 3.69 8.93 -10.94
CA SER A 80 2.31 8.43 -11.05
C SER A 80 1.68 8.16 -9.68
N ALA A 81 2.43 7.62 -8.72
CA ALA A 81 1.92 7.42 -7.36
C ALA A 81 1.61 8.76 -6.66
N ILE A 82 2.46 9.78 -6.82
CA ILE A 82 2.22 11.12 -6.30
C ILE A 82 0.98 11.74 -6.96
N GLU A 83 0.91 11.70 -8.29
CA GLU A 83 -0.20 12.27 -9.05
C GLU A 83 -1.53 11.62 -8.65
N TYR A 84 -1.59 10.29 -8.55
CA TYR A 84 -2.78 9.58 -8.12
C TYR A 84 -3.19 9.93 -6.69
N ALA A 85 -2.25 9.91 -5.74
CA ALA A 85 -2.53 10.20 -4.34
C ALA A 85 -3.04 11.63 -4.11
N ILE A 86 -2.56 12.60 -4.89
CA ILE A 86 -2.96 14.00 -4.73
C ILE A 86 -4.23 14.32 -5.53
N LEU A 87 -4.35 13.84 -6.76
CA LEU A 87 -5.45 14.23 -7.64
C LEU A 87 -6.69 13.36 -7.50
N THR A 88 -6.54 12.11 -7.04
CA THR A 88 -7.65 11.14 -6.95
C THR A 88 -8.04 10.83 -5.51
N GLU A 89 -7.08 10.70 -4.60
CA GLU A 89 -7.32 10.30 -3.19
C GLU A 89 -7.54 11.49 -2.23
N SER A 90 -7.42 12.74 -2.70
CA SER A 90 -7.70 13.95 -1.91
C SER A 90 -9.11 14.53 -2.14
N GLN A 91 -10.07 13.71 -2.57
CA GLN A 91 -11.49 14.08 -2.75
C GLN A 91 -12.39 13.18 -1.92
#